data_AF-A0AB32VI03-F1
#
_entry.id   AF-A0AB32VI03-F1
#
_cell.length_a   1.000
_cell.length_b   1.000
_cell.length_c   1.000
_cell.angle_alpha   90.00
_cell.angle_beta   90.00
_cell.angle_gamma   90.00
#
_symmetry.space_group_name_H-M   'P 1'
#
loop_
_entity.id
_entity.type
_entity.pdbx_description
1 polymer ?
#
loop_
_entity_poly.entity_id
_entity_poly.type
_entity_poly.pdbx_seq_one_letter_code
_entity_poly.pdbx_strand_id
1 'polypeptide(L)'
;MQKRRNQGSPLPLASPAPEENDSPQELTIFKNRKRNIANASYSNSASTALFNLQSTPPDRKTLTTISDLKQLASSRLEDIKRSLIDRSHSEILKDLEASQSRLHKRFKIQTQACQQAMDEAEGECKKMSEKINGSREAMKATYAEFMADAQATASRVCKTSISELSKSFEKGIDNLRAQFGIPS
;
A
#
# COMPACT_ATOMS: atom_id res chain seq x y z
N MET A 1 27.91 -65.49 24.70
CA MET A 1 27.28 -64.17 24.87
C MET A 1 26.25 -63.96 23.76
N GLN A 2 24.98 -63.86 24.12
CA GLN A 2 23.85 -63.74 23.17
C GLN A 2 23.59 -62.27 22.82
N LYS A 3 23.42 -61.93 21.54
CA LYS A 3 22.65 -60.74 21.14
C LYS A 3 21.82 -60.98 19.87
N ARG A 4 20.55 -61.24 20.18
CA ARG A 4 19.26 -61.05 19.51
C ARG A 4 19.14 -60.75 17.99
N ARG A 5 18.20 -61.54 17.45
CA ARG A 5 17.42 -61.52 16.22
C ARG A 5 16.66 -60.20 15.91
N ASN A 6 16.52 -59.99 14.60
CA ASN A 6 15.33 -59.69 13.78
C ASN A 6 14.56 -58.35 13.90
N GLN A 7 14.56 -57.66 12.74
CA GLN A 7 13.44 -57.16 11.93
C GLN A 7 12.14 -56.70 12.61
N GLY A 8 11.69 -55.51 12.17
CA GLY A 8 10.28 -55.14 12.14
C GLY A 8 10.06 -53.63 12.17
N SER A 9 10.01 -52.98 11.00
CA SER A 9 9.18 -51.77 10.85
C SER A 9 7.73 -52.23 10.73
N PRO A 10 6.76 -51.44 11.23
CA PRO A 10 5.97 -50.67 10.27
C PRO A 10 5.61 -49.26 10.78
N LEU A 11 5.62 -48.31 9.84
CA LEU A 11 4.97 -47.00 9.97
C LEU A 11 3.46 -47.18 10.17
N PRO A 12 2.79 -46.18 10.77
CA PRO A 12 1.62 -45.63 10.09
C PRO A 12 1.57 -44.09 10.09
N LEU A 13 1.08 -43.56 8.96
CA LEU A 13 0.18 -42.41 8.73
C LEU A 13 0.02 -41.38 9.88
N ALA A 14 -0.08 -40.07 9.68
CA ALA A 14 -0.16 -39.22 8.50
C ALA A 14 0.08 -37.77 9.00
N SER A 15 0.89 -36.97 8.32
CA SER A 15 0.95 -35.53 8.57
C SER A 15 -0.17 -34.83 7.79
N PRO A 16 -0.87 -33.84 8.37
CA PRO A 16 -1.71 -32.97 7.57
C PRO A 16 -0.82 -32.15 6.63
N ALA A 17 -1.30 -31.96 5.41
CA ALA A 17 -0.64 -31.20 4.36
C ALA A 17 -0.31 -29.76 4.83
N PRO A 18 0.81 -29.17 4.39
CA PRO A 18 0.98 -27.73 4.49
C PRO A 18 0.02 -27.11 3.46
N GLU A 19 -1.04 -26.49 3.98
CA GLU A 19 -1.86 -25.55 3.25
C GLU A 19 -0.97 -24.55 2.49
N GLU A 20 -1.40 -24.26 1.27
CA GLU A 20 -0.69 -23.49 0.27
C GLU A 20 -0.14 -22.20 0.86
N ASN A 21 1.18 -22.04 0.77
CA ASN A 21 1.83 -20.75 0.89
C ASN A 21 1.34 -19.91 -0.29
N ASP A 22 0.29 -19.13 -0.06
CA ASP A 22 0.02 -17.96 -0.88
C ASP A 22 1.22 -17.02 -0.69
N SER A 23 2.11 -17.12 -1.67
CA SER A 23 3.21 -16.22 -1.99
C SER A 23 2.88 -14.79 -1.55
N PRO A 24 3.83 -14.03 -0.97
CA PRO A 24 3.61 -12.60 -0.78
C PRO A 24 3.40 -12.00 -2.17
N GLN A 25 2.15 -11.69 -2.50
CA GLN A 25 1.83 -10.87 -3.65
C GLN A 25 2.59 -9.57 -3.43
N GLU A 26 3.67 -9.44 -4.19
CA GLU A 26 4.38 -8.19 -4.42
C GLU A 26 3.40 -7.03 -4.31
N LEU A 27 3.62 -6.19 -3.30
CA LEU A 27 3.02 -4.88 -3.18
C LEU A 27 3.42 -4.09 -4.44
N THR A 28 2.65 -4.26 -5.50
CA THR A 28 2.77 -3.52 -6.76
C THR A 28 2.20 -2.12 -6.57
N ILE A 29 2.73 -1.40 -5.57
CA ILE A 29 2.34 -0.02 -5.21
C ILE A 29 2.78 0.98 -6.30
N PHE A 30 3.60 0.57 -7.27
CA PHE A 30 3.93 1.42 -8.41
C PHE A 30 3.73 0.69 -9.75
N LYS A 31 2.47 0.47 -10.13
CA LYS A 31 2.14 0.30 -11.56
C LYS A 31 2.47 1.63 -12.26
N ASN A 32 3.66 1.68 -12.84
CA ASN A 32 4.12 2.75 -13.71
C ASN A 32 3.08 2.97 -14.81
N ARG A 33 2.20 3.97 -14.61
CA ARG A 33 1.35 4.49 -15.66
C ARG A 33 2.31 5.02 -16.73
N LYS A 34 2.43 4.26 -17.82
CA LYS A 34 3.11 4.67 -19.06
C LYS A 34 2.47 5.96 -19.52
N ARG A 35 3.06 7.09 -19.10
CA ARG A 35 2.74 8.40 -19.66
C ARG A 35 3.29 8.34 -21.07
N ASN A 36 2.40 8.24 -22.05
CA ASN A 36 2.71 8.70 -23.39
C ASN A 36 3.08 10.18 -23.23
N ILE A 37 4.37 10.47 -23.18
CA ILE A 37 4.89 11.78 -23.52
C ILE A 37 4.61 11.88 -25.02
N ALA A 38 3.39 12.27 -25.37
CA ALA A 38 3.20 12.97 -26.62
C ALA A 38 4.13 14.17 -26.49
N ASN A 39 5.20 14.17 -27.27
CA ASN A 39 5.98 15.36 -27.53
C ASN A 39 4.96 16.42 -27.91
N ALA A 40 4.60 17.28 -26.96
CA ALA A 40 3.96 18.52 -27.28
C ALA A 40 4.99 19.21 -28.14
N SER A 41 4.77 19.14 -29.45
CA SER A 41 5.43 19.99 -30.41
C SER A 41 5.25 21.38 -29.84
N TYR A 42 6.30 21.90 -29.22
CA TYR A 42 6.42 23.32 -29.00
C TYR A 42 6.45 23.86 -30.42
N SER A 43 5.27 24.13 -30.96
CA SER A 43 5.14 25.01 -32.09
C SER A 43 5.82 26.28 -31.63
N ASN A 44 7.05 26.48 -32.11
CA ASN A 44 7.71 27.77 -32.18
C ASN A 44 6.89 28.68 -33.12
N SER A 45 5.59 28.83 -32.85
CA SER A 45 4.67 29.72 -33.54
C SER A 45 4.60 31.09 -32.86
N ALA A 46 5.22 31.24 -31.68
CA ALA A 46 5.41 32.55 -31.08
C ALA A 46 6.42 33.41 -31.85
N SER A 47 7.46 32.81 -32.45
CA SER A 47 8.47 33.56 -33.20
C SER A 47 8.02 33.97 -34.62
N THR A 48 7.04 33.28 -35.21
CA THR A 48 6.52 33.60 -36.55
C THR A 48 5.32 34.55 -36.54
N ALA A 49 4.63 34.71 -35.39
CA ALA A 49 3.50 35.64 -35.27
C ALA A 49 3.93 37.11 -35.06
N LEU A 50 5.13 37.36 -34.52
CA LEU A 50 5.59 38.72 -34.18
C LEU A 50 6.03 39.55 -35.40
N PHE A 51 6.26 38.92 -36.56
CA PHE A 51 6.80 39.61 -37.75
C PHE A 51 5.84 39.71 -38.93
N ASN A 52 4.57 39.29 -38.76
CA ASN A 52 3.57 39.51 -39.81
C ASN A 52 3.03 40.94 -39.73
N LEU A 53 3.92 41.92 -39.90
CA LEU A 53 3.56 43.29 -40.24
C LEU A 53 3.02 43.27 -41.67
N GLN A 54 1.76 42.86 -41.83
CA GLN A 54 0.99 43.25 -43.00
C GLN A 54 0.55 44.70 -42.78
N SER A 55 1.54 45.61 -42.74
CA SER A 55 1.24 47.04 -42.88
C SER A 55 0.75 47.21 -44.31
N THR A 56 -0.54 47.51 -44.47
CA THR A 56 -1.05 48.04 -45.73
C THR A 56 -0.14 49.18 -46.18
N PRO A 57 0.30 49.22 -47.45
CA PRO A 57 1.13 50.31 -47.93
C PRO A 57 0.37 51.61 -47.70
N PRO A 58 0.94 52.62 -47.02
CA PRO A 58 0.29 53.91 -46.96
C PRO A 58 0.19 54.43 -48.40
N ASP A 59 -1.00 54.91 -48.78
CA ASP A 59 -1.21 55.56 -50.08
C ASP A 59 -0.21 56.72 -50.16
N ARG A 60 0.83 56.56 -50.98
CA ARG A 60 2.00 57.46 -51.04
C ARG A 60 1.68 58.77 -51.75
N LYS A 61 0.45 59.24 -51.66
CA LYS A 61 0.03 60.48 -52.30
C LYS A 61 0.43 61.63 -51.39
N THR A 62 1.62 62.14 -51.69
CA THR A 62 2.18 63.45 -51.26
C THR A 62 2.49 63.59 -49.77
N LEU A 63 3.60 62.98 -49.32
CA LEU A 63 4.35 63.42 -48.13
C LEU A 63 5.20 64.64 -48.52
N THR A 64 4.58 65.81 -48.65
CA THR A 64 5.30 67.02 -49.10
C THR A 64 5.80 67.89 -47.95
N THR A 65 5.32 67.64 -46.72
CA THR A 65 5.65 68.45 -45.54
C THR A 65 6.25 67.61 -44.41
N ILE A 66 7.12 68.23 -43.59
CA ILE A 66 7.71 67.62 -42.38
C ILE A 66 6.62 67.11 -41.40
N SER A 67 5.48 67.78 -41.34
CA SER A 67 4.34 67.38 -40.50
C SER A 67 3.77 66.02 -40.90
N ASP A 68 3.65 65.74 -42.21
CA ASP A 68 3.10 64.47 -42.71
C ASP A 68 4.00 63.30 -42.35
N LEU A 69 5.33 63.52 -42.42
CA LEU A 69 6.32 62.54 -41.99
C LEU A 69 6.23 62.27 -40.48
N LYS A 70 6.06 63.33 -39.67
CA LYS A 70 5.86 63.18 -38.21
C LYS A 70 4.60 62.37 -37.91
N GLN A 71 3.49 62.67 -38.57
CA GLN A 71 2.23 61.95 -38.40
C GLN A 71 2.36 60.47 -38.80
N LEU A 72 3.02 60.18 -39.92
CA LEU A 72 3.29 58.81 -40.35
C LEU A 72 4.17 58.05 -39.36
N ALA A 73 5.23 58.69 -38.86
CA ALA A 73 6.13 58.10 -37.87
C ALA A 73 5.41 57.85 -36.54
N SER A 74 4.62 58.80 -36.06
CA SER A 74 3.77 58.64 -34.86
C SER A 74 2.74 57.53 -35.04
N SER A 75 2.07 57.45 -36.19
CA SER A 75 1.11 56.37 -36.48
C SER A 75 1.78 55.01 -36.46
N ARG A 76 2.95 54.87 -37.09
CA ARG A 76 3.72 53.62 -37.08
C ARG A 76 4.14 53.21 -35.68
N LEU A 77 4.59 54.16 -34.85
CA LEU A 77 4.96 53.89 -33.46
C LEU A 77 3.75 53.40 -32.65
N GLU A 78 2.61 54.07 -32.76
CA GLU A 78 1.38 53.70 -32.07
C GLU A 78 0.83 52.35 -32.54
N ASP A 79 0.97 52.03 -33.82
CA ASP A 79 0.59 50.72 -34.35
C ASP A 79 1.51 49.62 -33.82
N ILE A 80 2.82 49.84 -33.73
CA ILE A 80 3.75 48.88 -33.09
C ILE A 80 3.37 48.67 -31.63
N LYS A 81 3.10 49.75 -30.89
CA LYS A 81 2.69 49.68 -29.48
C LYS A 81 1.45 48.81 -29.30
N ARG A 82 0.38 49.09 -30.05
CA ARG A 82 -0.88 48.33 -29.95
C ARG A 82 -0.75 46.89 -30.46
N SER A 83 -0.18 46.71 -31.65
CA SER A 83 -0.22 45.42 -32.35
C SER A 83 0.82 44.42 -31.88
N LEU A 84 2.00 44.90 -31.45
CA LEU A 84 3.10 44.05 -31.02
C LEU A 84 3.18 43.99 -29.50
N ILE A 85 3.26 45.13 -28.83
CA ILE A 85 3.54 45.18 -27.39
C ILE A 85 2.27 44.81 -26.60
N ASP A 86 1.19 45.57 -26.76
CA ASP A 86 -0.02 45.35 -25.96
C ASP A 86 -0.64 43.97 -26.23
N ARG A 87 -0.62 43.52 -27.51
CA ARG A 87 -1.07 42.18 -27.89
C ARG A 87 -0.20 41.08 -27.26
N SER A 88 1.12 41.16 -27.38
CA SER A 88 2.01 40.13 -26.83
C SER A 88 1.91 40.05 -25.31
N HIS A 89 1.82 41.19 -24.61
CA HIS A 89 1.58 41.21 -23.18
C HIS A 89 0.24 40.57 -22.80
N SER A 90 -0.82 40.86 -23.57
CA SER A 90 -2.13 40.22 -23.36
C SER A 90 -2.08 38.71 -23.56
N GLU A 91 -1.39 38.23 -24.61
CA GLU A 91 -1.23 36.81 -24.89
C GLU A 91 -0.41 36.10 -23.80
N ILE A 92 0.72 36.68 -23.36
CA ILE A 92 1.54 36.12 -22.27
C ILE A 92 0.74 36.01 -20.97
N LEU A 93 -0.05 37.03 -20.62
CA LEU A 93 -0.87 37.00 -19.41
C LEU A 93 -1.94 35.91 -19.47
N LYS A 94 -2.62 35.74 -20.61
CA LYS A 94 -3.60 34.67 -20.81
C LYS A 94 -2.97 33.29 -20.70
N ASP A 95 -1.79 33.10 -21.28
CA ASP A 95 -1.06 31.84 -21.20
C ASP A 95 -0.59 31.53 -19.78
N LEU A 96 -0.14 32.54 -19.03
CA LEU A 96 0.22 32.42 -17.63
C LEU A 96 -0.99 32.00 -16.80
N GLU A 97 -2.13 32.68 -16.93
CA GLU A 97 -3.37 32.34 -16.22
C GLU A 97 -3.84 30.92 -16.56
N ALA A 98 -3.83 30.56 -17.84
CA ALA A 98 -4.20 29.23 -18.29
C ALA A 98 -3.24 28.16 -17.73
N SER A 99 -1.93 28.45 -17.64
CA SER A 99 -0.94 27.55 -17.04
C SER A 99 -1.17 27.36 -15.54
N GLN A 100 -1.49 28.43 -14.81
CA GLN A 100 -1.80 28.39 -13.38
C GLN A 100 -3.08 27.58 -13.13
N SER A 101 -4.13 27.80 -13.93
CA SER A 101 -5.38 27.04 -13.82
C SER A 101 -5.16 25.54 -14.05
N ARG A 102 -4.38 25.16 -15.07
CA ARG A 102 -4.00 23.76 -15.32
C ARG A 102 -3.18 23.18 -14.16
N LEU A 103 -2.21 23.93 -13.64
CA LEU A 103 -1.38 23.50 -12.53
C LEU A 103 -2.21 23.29 -11.26
N HIS A 104 -3.08 24.25 -10.91
CA HIS A 104 -3.98 24.16 -9.77
C HIS A 104 -4.90 22.94 -9.88
N LYS A 105 -5.46 22.67 -11.07
CA LYS A 105 -6.28 21.47 -11.30
C LYS A 105 -5.49 20.18 -11.06
N ARG A 106 -4.25 20.08 -11.57
CA ARG A 106 -3.38 18.91 -11.35
C ARG A 106 -3.03 18.74 -9.88
N PHE A 107 -2.67 19.83 -9.21
CA PHE A 107 -2.37 19.83 -7.79
C PHE A 107 -3.56 19.34 -6.97
N LYS A 108 -4.77 19.86 -7.23
CA LYS A 108 -5.98 19.41 -6.55
C LYS A 108 -6.24 17.91 -6.71
N ILE A 109 -6.11 17.38 -7.93
CA ILE A 109 -6.28 15.94 -8.20
C ILE A 109 -5.22 15.13 -7.45
N GLN A 110 -3.96 15.59 -7.46
CA GLN A 110 -2.88 14.91 -6.76
C GLN A 110 -3.10 14.90 -5.24
N THR A 111 -3.45 16.04 -4.65
CA THR A 111 -3.74 16.14 -3.21
C THR A 111 -4.88 15.21 -2.81
N GLN A 112 -5.96 15.16 -3.60
CA GLN A 112 -7.07 14.24 -3.34
C GLN A 112 -6.64 12.78 -3.44
N ALA A 113 -5.84 12.41 -4.44
CA ALA A 113 -5.33 11.05 -4.58
C ALA A 113 -4.40 10.66 -3.42
N CYS A 114 -3.54 11.57 -2.96
CA CYS A 114 -2.69 11.35 -1.79
C CYS A 114 -3.52 11.17 -0.52
N GLN A 115 -4.56 11.99 -0.32
CA GLN A 115 -5.47 11.85 0.82
C GLN A 115 -6.18 10.49 0.79
N GLN A 116 -6.74 10.11 -0.36
CA GLN A 116 -7.42 8.82 -0.51
C GLN A 116 -6.47 7.64 -0.22
N ALA A 117 -5.23 7.69 -0.71
CA ALA A 117 -4.24 6.65 -0.45
C ALA A 117 -3.86 6.56 1.04
N MET A 118 -3.79 7.70 1.74
CA MET A 118 -3.57 7.71 3.19
C MET A 118 -4.73 7.09 3.95
N ASP A 119 -5.98 7.47 3.61
CA ASP A 119 -7.18 6.97 4.27
C ASP A 119 -7.33 5.44 4.07
N GLU A 120 -7.03 4.95 2.86
CA GLU A 120 -7.02 3.52 2.54
C GLU A 120 -5.96 2.77 3.35
N ALA A 121 -4.71 3.28 3.38
CA ALA A 121 -3.63 2.67 4.15
C ALA A 121 -3.92 2.65 5.66
N GLU A 122 -4.51 3.72 6.20
CA GLU A 122 -4.92 3.76 7.61
C GLU A 122 -5.99 2.71 7.91
N GLY A 123 -7.00 2.59 7.03
CA GLY A 123 -8.05 1.58 7.15
C GLY A 123 -7.50 0.15 7.13
N GLU A 124 -6.57 -0.15 6.20
CA GLU A 124 -5.93 -1.46 6.11
C GLU A 124 -5.04 -1.76 7.32
N CYS A 125 -4.24 -0.79 7.77
CA CYS A 125 -3.42 -0.93 8.98
C CYS A 125 -4.28 -1.21 10.21
N LYS A 126 -5.42 -0.50 10.36
CA LYS A 126 -6.36 -0.73 11.46
C LYS A 126 -6.95 -2.14 11.41
N LYS A 127 -7.44 -2.57 10.24
CA LYS A 127 -8.00 -3.91 10.05
C LYS A 127 -6.99 -5.01 10.36
N MET A 128 -5.74 -4.84 9.89
CA MET A 128 -4.66 -5.77 10.16
C MET A 128 -4.33 -5.82 11.66
N SER A 129 -4.25 -4.67 12.32
CA SER A 129 -4.02 -4.58 13.76
C SER A 129 -5.11 -5.29 14.57
N GLU A 130 -6.38 -5.04 14.24
CA GLU A 130 -7.53 -5.70 14.86
C GLU A 130 -7.48 -7.23 14.68
N LYS A 131 -7.15 -7.71 13.47
CA LYS A 131 -7.00 -9.13 13.17
C LYS A 131 -5.87 -9.77 14.00
N ILE A 132 -4.69 -9.12 14.06
CA ILE A 132 -3.54 -9.61 14.85
C ILE A 132 -3.92 -9.67 16.33
N ASN A 133 -4.57 -8.63 16.84
CA ASN A 133 -4.99 -8.58 18.24
C ASN A 133 -6.02 -9.68 18.56
N GLY A 134 -7.04 -9.86 17.70
CA GLY A 134 -8.02 -10.93 17.85
C GLY A 134 -7.38 -12.32 17.83
N SER A 135 -6.44 -12.57 16.91
CA SER A 135 -5.71 -13.83 16.84
C SER A 135 -4.84 -14.08 18.09
N ARG A 136 -4.17 -13.04 18.60
CA ARG A 136 -3.38 -13.10 19.82
C ARG A 136 -4.24 -13.47 21.03
N GLU A 137 -5.39 -12.81 21.21
CA GLU A 137 -6.27 -13.10 22.34
C GLU A 137 -6.89 -14.50 22.24
N ALA A 138 -7.27 -14.95 21.03
CA ALA A 138 -7.72 -16.31 20.81
C ALA A 138 -6.64 -17.34 21.18
N MET A 139 -5.39 -17.14 20.75
CA MET A 139 -4.27 -18.02 21.08
C MET A 139 -4.01 -18.08 22.59
N LYS A 140 -4.07 -16.94 23.28
CA LYS A 140 -3.92 -16.85 24.72
C LYS A 140 -5.04 -17.61 25.45
N ALA A 141 -6.27 -17.49 24.98
CA ALA A 141 -7.42 -18.21 25.54
C ALA A 141 -7.28 -19.73 25.34
N THR A 142 -6.98 -20.19 24.12
CA THR A 142 -6.77 -21.62 23.83
C THR A 142 -5.60 -22.20 24.61
N TYR A 143 -4.50 -21.45 24.78
CA TYR A 143 -3.37 -21.90 25.60
C TYR A 143 -3.76 -22.06 27.08
N ALA A 144 -4.52 -21.10 27.63
CA ALA A 144 -5.00 -21.19 29.00
C ALA A 144 -5.92 -22.40 29.22
N GLU A 145 -6.82 -22.68 28.27
CA GLU A 145 -7.69 -23.86 28.28
C GLU A 145 -6.86 -25.16 28.21
N PHE A 146 -5.90 -25.23 27.29
CA PHE A 146 -4.98 -26.37 27.18
C PHE A 146 -4.23 -26.64 28.49
N MET A 147 -3.69 -25.59 29.13
CA MET A 147 -2.97 -25.73 30.40
C MET A 147 -3.89 -26.21 31.53
N ALA A 148 -5.13 -25.72 31.58
CA ALA A 148 -6.11 -26.17 32.55
C ALA A 148 -6.48 -27.65 32.35
N ASP A 149 -6.69 -28.09 31.11
CA ASP A 149 -6.99 -29.49 30.80
C ASP A 149 -5.81 -30.42 31.08
N ALA A 150 -4.59 -30.01 30.72
CA ALA A 150 -3.37 -30.75 31.04
C ALA A 150 -3.20 -30.93 32.55
N GLN A 151 -3.43 -29.87 33.35
CA GLN A 151 -3.38 -29.94 34.81
C GLN A 151 -4.48 -30.83 35.37
N ALA A 152 -5.72 -30.71 34.89
CA ALA A 152 -6.84 -31.54 35.32
C ALA A 152 -6.59 -33.02 35.01
N THR A 153 -6.08 -33.33 33.81
CA THR A 153 -5.73 -34.68 33.39
C THR A 153 -4.59 -35.26 34.22
N ALA A 154 -3.50 -34.51 34.43
CA ALA A 154 -2.39 -34.95 35.29
C ALA A 154 -2.86 -35.20 36.72
N SER A 155 -3.65 -34.28 37.30
CA SER A 155 -4.19 -34.43 38.66
C SER A 155 -5.07 -35.68 38.78
N ARG A 156 -5.92 -35.93 37.79
CA ARG A 156 -6.78 -37.13 37.75
C ARG A 156 -5.93 -38.40 37.70
N VAL A 157 -4.95 -38.48 36.80
CA VAL A 157 -4.04 -39.64 36.67
C VAL A 157 -3.28 -39.88 37.97
N CYS A 158 -2.71 -38.85 38.59
CA CYS A 158 -2.02 -39.00 39.88
C CYS A 158 -2.95 -39.55 40.97
N LYS A 159 -4.17 -39.00 41.09
CA LYS A 159 -5.15 -39.47 42.07
C LYS A 159 -5.56 -40.93 41.84
N THR A 160 -5.80 -41.33 40.59
CA THR A 160 -6.18 -42.71 40.28
C THR A 160 -5.02 -43.67 40.54
N SER A 161 -3.81 -43.36 40.07
CA SER A 161 -2.64 -44.23 40.25
C SER A 161 -2.26 -44.41 41.71
N ILE A 162 -2.33 -43.35 42.53
CA ILE A 162 -2.09 -43.46 43.99
C ILE A 162 -3.13 -44.38 44.64
N SER A 163 -4.41 -44.22 44.30
CA SER A 163 -5.50 -45.02 44.88
C SER A 163 -5.39 -46.49 44.48
N GLU A 164 -5.09 -46.77 43.22
CA GLU A 164 -4.87 -48.14 42.70
C GLU A 164 -3.66 -48.80 43.35
N LEU A 165 -2.56 -48.06 43.50
CA LEU A 165 -1.35 -48.56 44.15
C LEU A 165 -1.61 -48.87 45.64
N SER A 166 -2.33 -47.99 46.34
CA SER A 166 -2.72 -48.22 47.75
C SER A 166 -3.54 -49.51 47.90
N LYS A 167 -4.57 -49.68 47.05
CA LYS A 167 -5.41 -50.88 47.04
C LYS A 167 -4.61 -52.15 46.72
N SER A 168 -3.63 -52.06 45.82
CA SER A 168 -2.72 -53.17 45.50
C SER A 168 -1.88 -53.57 46.71
N PHE A 169 -1.33 -52.60 47.45
CA PHE A 169 -0.56 -52.87 48.67
C PHE A 169 -1.40 -53.51 49.78
N GLU A 170 -2.60 -52.99 50.04
CA GLU A 170 -3.53 -53.58 51.01
C GLU A 170 -3.81 -55.05 50.67
N LYS A 171 -4.17 -55.33 49.40
CA LYS A 171 -4.37 -56.70 48.93
C LYS A 171 -3.12 -57.57 49.10
N GLY A 172 -1.93 -57.03 48.85
CA GLY A 172 -0.66 -57.73 49.05
C GLY A 172 -0.42 -58.10 50.52
N ILE A 173 -0.72 -57.19 51.44
CA ILE A 173 -0.62 -57.40 52.88
C ILE A 173 -1.61 -58.47 53.34
N ASP A 174 -2.87 -58.40 52.89
CA ASP A 174 -3.91 -59.37 53.24
C ASP A 174 -3.53 -60.79 52.78
N ASN A 175 -2.99 -60.92 51.57
CA ASN A 175 -2.51 -62.20 51.05
C ASN A 175 -1.36 -62.79 51.90
N LEU A 176 -0.43 -61.94 52.37
CA LEU A 176 0.64 -62.39 53.27
C LEU A 176 0.08 -62.85 54.61
N ARG A 177 -0.84 -62.09 55.23
CA ARG A 177 -1.49 -62.50 56.49
C ARG A 177 -2.19 -63.84 56.35
N ALA A 178 -2.91 -64.04 55.24
CA ALA A 178 -3.59 -65.30 54.94
C ALA A 178 -2.62 -66.50 54.83
N GLN A 179 -1.43 -66.31 54.22
CA GLN A 179 -0.41 -67.37 54.14
C GLN A 179 0.14 -67.79 55.50
N PHE A 180 0.24 -66.86 56.45
CA PHE A 180 0.81 -67.12 57.78
C PHE A 180 -0.26 -67.37 58.87
N GLY A 181 -1.54 -67.48 58.50
CA GLY A 181 -2.63 -67.73 59.45
C GLY A 181 -2.89 -66.57 60.43
N ILE A 182 -2.49 -65.35 60.06
CA ILE A 182 -2.70 -64.15 60.87
C ILE A 182 -4.09 -63.60 60.52
N PRO A 183 -5.00 -63.40 61.50
CA PRO A 183 -6.32 -62.83 61.22
C PRO A 183 -6.23 -61.39 60.68
N SER A 184 -7.15 -61.03 59.76
CA SER A 184 -7.20 -59.70 59.11
C SER A 184 -7.59 -58.59 60.09
#